data_AF-A0A9X0W9T2-F1
#
_entry.id   AF-A0A9X0W9T2-F1
#
_cell.length_a   1.000
_cell.length_b   1.000
_cell.length_c   1.000
_cell.angle_alpha   90.00
_cell.angle_beta   90.00
_cell.angle_gamma   90.00
#
_symmetry.space_group_name_H-M   'P 1'
#
loop_
_entity.id
_entity.type
_entity.pdbx_description
1 polymer ?
#
loop_
_entity_poly.entity_id
_entity_poly.type
_entity_poly.pdbx_seq_one_letter_code
_entity_poly.pdbx_strand_id
1 'polypeptide(L)'
;MDHRLERIPRPRWQETCERFLNRHRGWLLHISETPGGEDVDLEAGVPSHAQSRAQSHAPSHAPSKRSQSKPQSRELVSDVALHDLVFTESDGAPELTLVVGDSGGSETSLSVQPLAIMLERQGDADAGIRFEQRDGNQIRALFRVPASPGALDGLAAGER
;
A
#
# COMPACT_ATOMS: atom_id res chain seq x y z
N MET A 1 -0.04 -15.62 9.66
CA MET A 1 -0.66 -14.33 10.04
C MET A 1 -1.42 -13.84 8.82
N ASP A 2 -2.73 -13.65 8.95
CA ASP A 2 -3.58 -13.21 7.85
C ASP A 2 -3.42 -11.70 7.65
N HIS A 3 -3.07 -11.28 6.43
CA HIS A 3 -2.99 -9.88 6.05
C HIS A 3 -4.23 -9.53 5.26
N ARG A 4 -5.04 -8.61 5.78
CA ARG A 4 -6.31 -8.23 5.18
C ARG A 4 -6.29 -6.75 4.78
N LEU A 5 -6.72 -6.48 3.55
CA LEU A 5 -6.99 -5.13 3.07
C LEU A 5 -8.47 -4.85 3.17
N GLU A 6 -8.83 -3.76 3.84
CA GLU A 6 -10.21 -3.30 3.93
C GLU A 6 -10.35 -1.99 3.14
N ARG A 7 -11.06 -2.04 2.01
CA ARG A 7 -11.37 -0.84 1.23
C ARG A 7 -12.43 -0.02 1.94
N ILE A 8 -12.12 1.25 2.18
CA ILE A 8 -13.01 2.16 2.91
C ILE A 8 -13.93 2.88 1.92
N PRO A 9 -15.26 2.88 2.13
CA PRO A 9 -16.17 3.67 1.32
C PRO A 9 -15.86 5.16 1.43
N ARG A 10 -15.90 5.88 0.30
CA ARG A 10 -15.58 7.33 0.22
C ARG A 10 -16.28 8.20 1.27
N PRO A 11 -17.58 8.02 1.57
CA PRO A 11 -18.25 8.81 2.61
C PRO A 11 -17.66 8.63 4.02
N ARG A 12 -16.85 7.58 4.26
CA ARG A 12 -16.21 7.28 5.54
C ARG A 12 -14.73 7.64 5.58
N TRP A 13 -14.17 8.22 4.52
CA TRP A 13 -12.73 8.51 4.47
C TRP A 13 -12.30 9.48 5.56
N GLN A 14 -13.02 10.57 5.75
CA GLN A 14 -12.72 11.55 6.81
C GLN A 14 -12.71 10.91 8.20
N GLU A 15 -13.82 10.28 8.59
CA GLU A 15 -13.95 9.57 9.89
C GLU A 15 -12.83 8.54 10.08
N THR A 16 -12.48 7.82 9.02
CA THR A 16 -11.46 6.77 9.09
C THR A 16 -10.06 7.36 9.28
N CYS A 17 -9.73 8.44 8.58
CA CYS A 17 -8.45 9.14 8.75
C CYS A 17 -8.31 9.72 10.17
N GLU A 18 -9.35 10.40 10.65
CA GLU A 18 -9.38 10.95 12.01
C GLU A 18 -9.24 9.86 13.08
N ARG A 19 -9.97 8.74 12.93
CA ARG A 19 -9.88 7.61 13.86
C ARG A 19 -8.50 6.96 13.82
N PHE A 20 -7.94 6.77 12.63
CA PHE A 20 -6.62 6.18 12.44
C PHE A 20 -5.56 7.05 13.09
N LEU A 21 -5.58 8.37 12.85
CA LEU A 21 -4.66 9.32 13.48
C LEU A 21 -4.76 9.28 15.01
N ASN A 22 -5.98 9.41 15.55
CA ASN A 22 -6.18 9.47 17.00
C ASN A 22 -5.68 8.21 17.72
N ARG A 23 -5.71 7.05 17.06
CA ARG A 23 -5.22 5.79 17.62
C ARG A 23 -3.71 5.62 17.50
N HIS A 24 -3.13 6.13 16.41
CA HIS A 24 -1.77 5.79 15.99
C HIS A 24 -0.80 6.98 15.97
N ARG A 25 -1.21 8.14 16.49
CA ARG A 25 -0.32 9.29 16.62
C ARG A 25 0.93 8.92 17.43
N GLY A 26 2.11 9.28 16.92
CA GLY A 26 3.40 8.94 17.50
C GLY A 26 3.95 7.58 17.07
N TRP A 27 3.16 6.74 16.40
CA TRP A 27 3.63 5.43 15.97
C TRP A 27 4.60 5.53 14.80
N LEU A 28 5.62 4.68 14.83
CA LEU A 28 6.63 4.64 13.78
C LEU A 28 6.10 3.95 12.52
N LEU A 29 6.22 4.66 11.41
CA LEU A 29 5.79 4.25 10.08
C LEU A 29 7.00 4.07 9.16
N HIS A 30 6.81 3.16 8.22
CA HIS A 30 7.59 3.06 7.00
C HIS A 30 6.66 3.38 5.82
N ILE A 31 7.04 4.36 5.01
CA ILE A 31 6.27 4.82 3.85
C ILE A 31 7.00 4.42 2.58
N SER A 32 6.30 3.71 1.70
CA SER A 32 6.79 3.32 0.39
C SER A 32 5.75 3.60 -0.68
N GLU A 33 6.22 3.86 -1.89
CA GLU A 33 5.43 3.95 -3.10
C GLU A 33 5.70 2.71 -3.95
N THR A 34 4.66 2.09 -4.50
CA THR A 34 4.79 1.00 -5.47
C THR A 34 4.08 1.42 -6.74
N PRO A 35 4.73 1.29 -7.91
CA PRO A 35 4.07 1.65 -9.16
C PRO A 35 2.86 0.74 -9.36
N GLY A 36 1.76 1.35 -9.82
CA GLY A 36 0.56 0.60 -10.20
C GLY A 36 0.92 -0.36 -11.30
N GLY A 37 0.79 -1.66 -11.06
CA GLY A 37 0.85 -2.61 -12.16
C GLY A 37 -0.35 -2.35 -13.05
N GLU A 38 -0.14 -1.76 -14.22
CA GLU A 38 -1.02 -2.05 -15.34
C GLU A 38 -1.10 -3.58 -15.40
N ASP A 39 -2.30 -4.12 -15.19
CA ASP A 39 -2.64 -5.45 -15.64
C ASP A 39 -2.38 -5.39 -17.15
N VAL A 40 -1.18 -5.81 -17.54
CA VAL A 40 -0.83 -5.96 -18.94
C VAL A 40 -1.72 -7.09 -19.44
N ASP A 41 -2.86 -6.66 -19.95
CA ASP A 41 -3.75 -7.38 -20.81
C ASP A 41 -2.89 -8.20 -21.79
N LEU A 42 -2.77 -9.49 -21.49
CA LEU A 42 -2.25 -10.50 -22.39
C LEU A 42 -3.46 -11.08 -23.12
N GLU A 43 -4.19 -10.23 -23.84
CA GLU A 43 -4.89 -10.70 -25.03
C GLU A 43 -3.82 -11.13 -26.06
N ALA A 44 -3.50 -12.42 -26.05
CA ALA A 44 -2.72 -13.05 -27.11
C ALA A 44 -3.23 -14.47 -27.38
N GLY A 45 -4.27 -14.55 -28.20
CA GLY A 45 -4.31 -15.55 -29.27
C GLY A 45 -5.22 -16.75 -29.06
N VAL A 46 -6.50 -16.57 -29.34
CA VAL A 46 -7.27 -17.64 -30.00
C VAL A 46 -6.96 -17.54 -31.50
N PRO A 47 -6.56 -18.65 -32.14
CA PRO A 47 -7.33 -19.01 -33.33
C PRO A 47 -7.84 -20.44 -33.29
N SER A 48 -9.16 -20.56 -33.50
CA SER A 48 -9.80 -21.74 -34.09
C SER A 48 -9.15 -22.06 -35.44
N HIS A 49 -8.57 -23.25 -35.62
CA HIS A 49 -9.00 -24.21 -36.65
C HIS A 49 -8.24 -25.55 -36.55
N ALA A 50 -8.93 -26.59 -37.03
CA ALA A 50 -8.64 -28.02 -36.94
C ALA A 50 -7.35 -28.53 -37.63
N GLN A 51 -6.85 -29.69 -37.14
CA GLN A 51 -6.56 -30.95 -37.87
C GLN A 51 -5.26 -31.67 -37.44
N SER A 52 -5.44 -32.92 -36.98
CA SER A 52 -4.70 -34.16 -37.33
C SER A 52 -3.16 -34.26 -37.33
N ARG A 53 -2.70 -35.20 -36.48
CA ARG A 53 -1.65 -36.24 -36.70
C ARG A 53 -0.16 -35.86 -36.86
N ALA A 54 0.63 -36.52 -35.99
CA ALA A 54 1.93 -37.20 -36.21
C ALA A 54 3.29 -36.49 -35.94
N GLN A 55 4.07 -37.17 -35.07
CA GLN A 55 5.52 -37.42 -35.05
C GLN A 55 6.55 -36.32 -34.70
N SER A 56 7.16 -36.51 -33.51
CA SER A 56 8.59 -36.62 -33.14
C SER A 56 9.69 -35.60 -33.55
N HIS A 57 10.54 -35.31 -32.53
CA HIS A 57 11.97 -34.87 -32.52
C HIS A 57 12.31 -33.37 -32.26
N ALA A 58 12.77 -33.10 -31.02
CA ALA A 58 13.84 -32.21 -30.45
C ALA A 58 14.29 -30.88 -31.14
N PRO A 59 15.01 -29.93 -30.47
CA PRO A 59 15.39 -29.79 -29.04
C PRO A 59 14.91 -28.46 -28.39
N SER A 60 15.21 -28.35 -27.09
CA SER A 60 14.90 -27.28 -26.15
C SER A 60 15.03 -25.83 -26.65
N HIS A 61 13.88 -25.16 -26.81
CA HIS A 61 13.80 -23.72 -26.58
C HIS A 61 13.75 -23.49 -25.07
N ALA A 62 14.86 -23.00 -24.51
CA ALA A 62 14.83 -22.41 -23.18
C ALA A 62 13.83 -21.23 -23.24
N PRO A 63 12.78 -21.19 -22.40
CA PRO A 63 12.04 -19.96 -22.24
C PRO A 63 13.00 -18.96 -21.61
N SER A 64 13.34 -17.92 -22.36
CA SER A 64 13.95 -16.71 -21.82
C SER A 64 13.19 -16.38 -20.56
N LYS A 65 13.86 -16.49 -19.41
CA LYS A 65 13.36 -15.98 -18.14
C LYS A 65 13.18 -14.49 -18.36
N ARG A 66 12.00 -14.09 -18.82
CA ARG A 66 11.51 -12.73 -18.71
C ARG A 66 11.49 -12.54 -17.20
N SER A 67 12.55 -11.97 -16.68
CA SER A 67 12.60 -11.44 -15.33
C SER A 67 11.38 -10.54 -15.25
N GLN A 68 10.31 -11.06 -14.67
CA GLN A 68 9.23 -10.26 -14.14
C GLN A 68 9.92 -9.41 -13.08
N SER A 69 10.44 -8.25 -13.51
CA SER A 69 10.84 -7.19 -12.61
C SER A 69 9.57 -6.87 -11.85
N LYS A 70 9.40 -7.49 -10.67
CA LYS A 70 8.34 -7.11 -9.75
C LYS A 70 8.40 -5.58 -9.66
N PRO A 71 7.26 -4.87 -9.73
CA PRO A 71 7.25 -3.45 -9.50
C PRO A 71 8.04 -3.17 -8.21
N GLN A 72 9.21 -2.54 -8.34
CA GLN A 72 10.10 -2.33 -7.21
C GLN A 72 9.49 -1.19 -6.39
N SER A 73 9.09 -1.48 -5.16
CA SER A 73 8.65 -0.47 -4.23
C SER A 73 9.80 0.50 -3.95
N ARG A 74 9.54 1.79 -4.05
CA ARG A 74 10.45 2.88 -3.70
C ARG A 74 10.15 3.32 -2.27
N GLU A 75 11.14 3.23 -1.40
CA GLU A 75 11.06 3.80 -0.06
C GLU A 75 11.01 5.33 -0.15
N LEU A 76 10.07 5.96 0.56
CA LEU A 76 9.97 7.42 0.67
C LEU A 76 10.59 7.89 1.97
N VAL A 77 10.19 7.29 3.10
CA VAL A 77 10.72 7.54 4.44
C VAL A 77 10.55 6.29 5.30
N SER A 78 11.43 6.09 6.28
CA SER A 78 11.36 4.98 7.25
C SER A 78 11.62 5.48 8.66
N ASP A 79 11.03 4.79 9.64
CA ASP A 79 11.23 5.02 11.07
C ASP A 79 10.86 6.45 11.51
N VAL A 80 9.78 6.99 10.93
CA VAL A 80 9.23 8.32 11.24
C VAL A 80 7.90 8.19 11.97
N ALA A 81 7.64 9.07 12.94
CA ALA A 81 6.42 9.07 13.72
C ALA A 81 5.26 9.71 12.94
N LEU A 82 4.06 9.13 13.04
CA LEU A 82 2.84 9.76 12.56
C LEU A 82 2.49 10.98 13.43
N HIS A 83 2.49 12.18 12.85
CA HIS A 83 2.08 13.40 13.56
C HIS A 83 0.67 13.82 13.23
N ASP A 84 0.32 13.80 11.94
CA ASP A 84 -0.99 14.22 11.45
C ASP A 84 -1.42 13.42 10.21
N LEU A 85 -2.73 13.31 10.01
CA LEU A 85 -3.34 12.69 8.84
C LEU A 85 -4.65 13.42 8.55
N VAL A 86 -4.59 14.32 7.59
CA VAL A 86 -5.69 15.22 7.26
C VAL A 86 -6.30 14.77 5.93
N PHE A 87 -7.62 14.58 5.93
CA PHE A 87 -8.38 14.41 4.70
C PHE A 87 -9.23 15.65 4.47
N THR A 88 -9.16 16.19 3.26
CA THR A 88 -10.01 17.28 2.80
C THR A 88 -10.65 16.89 1.47
N GLU A 89 -11.85 17.39 1.21
CA GLU A 89 -12.47 17.26 -0.09
C GLU A 89 -13.02 18.62 -0.48
N SER A 90 -12.51 19.17 -1.57
CA SER A 90 -12.93 20.47 -2.12
C SER A 90 -13.36 20.27 -3.56
N ASP A 91 -14.58 20.68 -3.90
CA ASP A 91 -15.15 20.52 -5.24
C ASP A 91 -15.12 19.07 -5.77
N GLY A 92 -15.29 18.10 -4.87
CA GLY A 92 -15.23 16.67 -5.21
C GLY A 92 -13.82 16.14 -5.54
N ALA A 93 -12.78 16.95 -5.37
CA ALA A 93 -11.38 16.52 -5.42
C ALA A 93 -10.93 16.12 -4.01
N PRO A 94 -10.67 14.82 -3.75
CA PRO A 94 -10.16 14.37 -2.46
C PRO A 94 -8.67 14.68 -2.38
N GLU A 95 -8.24 15.22 -1.24
CA GLU A 95 -6.84 15.42 -0.88
C GLU A 95 -6.59 14.80 0.49
N LEU A 96 -5.48 14.09 0.62
CA LEU A 96 -5.01 13.51 1.86
C LEU A 96 -3.58 13.97 2.10
N THR A 97 -3.34 14.55 3.27
CA THR A 97 -2.01 14.99 3.70
C THR A 97 -1.59 14.17 4.91
N LEU A 98 -0.50 13.43 4.76
CA LEU A 98 0.14 12.65 5.81
C LEU A 98 1.37 13.43 6.30
N VAL A 99 1.37 13.81 7.57
CA VAL A 99 2.50 14.50 8.20
C VAL A 99 3.20 13.52 9.12
N VAL A 100 4.48 13.31 8.84
CA VAL A 100 5.37 12.45 9.62
C VAL A 100 6.59 13.22 10.05
N GLY A 101 7.20 12.84 11.16
CA GLY A 101 8.38 13.54 11.64
C GLY A 101 9.30 12.65 12.46
N ASP A 102 10.53 13.10 12.58
CA ASP A 102 11.52 12.47 13.43
C ASP A 102 11.54 13.13 14.81
N SER A 103 12.08 12.43 15.83
CA SER A 103 12.14 12.94 17.20
C SER A 103 13.01 14.19 17.37
N GLY A 104 13.84 14.52 16.37
CA GLY A 104 14.64 15.75 16.27
C GLY A 104 13.89 16.97 15.73
N GLY A 105 12.60 16.83 15.40
CA GLY A 105 11.72 17.94 15.05
C GLY A 105 11.65 18.27 13.56
N SER A 106 12.19 17.43 12.67
CA SER A 106 11.95 17.59 11.23
C SER A 106 10.62 16.94 10.87
N GLU A 107 9.74 17.71 10.24
CA GLU A 107 8.46 17.21 9.72
C GLU A 107 8.51 17.13 8.19
N THR A 108 7.94 16.06 7.65
CA THR A 108 7.74 15.82 6.22
C THR A 108 6.26 15.64 5.97
N SER A 109 5.72 16.43 5.05
CA SER A 109 4.32 16.34 4.62
C SER A 109 4.23 15.69 3.25
N LEU A 110 3.42 14.64 3.15
CA LEU A 110 3.12 13.95 1.90
C LEU A 110 1.64 14.17 1.55
N SER A 111 1.40 14.97 0.52
CA SER A 111 0.05 15.25 0.01
C SER A 111 -0.25 14.41 -1.24
N VAL A 112 -1.41 13.76 -1.26
CA VAL A 112 -1.88 12.91 -2.35
C VAL A 112 -3.34 13.14 -2.66
N GLN A 113 -3.75 12.80 -3.88
CA GLN A 113 -5.16 12.76 -4.29
C GLN A 113 -5.62 11.30 -4.43
N PRO A 114 -6.13 10.67 -3.36
CA PRO A 114 -6.42 9.25 -3.38
C PRO A 114 -7.69 8.96 -4.19
N LEU A 115 -7.61 7.93 -5.05
CA LEU A 115 -8.77 7.27 -5.64
C LEU A 115 -9.39 6.23 -4.69
N ALA A 116 -8.59 5.68 -3.79
CA ALA A 116 -9.04 4.75 -2.77
C ALA A 116 -8.20 4.84 -1.50
N ILE A 117 -8.85 4.61 -0.36
CA ILE A 117 -8.20 4.39 0.94
C ILE A 117 -8.49 2.95 1.36
N MET A 118 -7.44 2.23 1.76
CA MET A 118 -7.57 0.91 2.39
C MET A 118 -6.84 0.87 3.72
N LEU A 119 -7.46 0.27 4.72
CA LEU A 119 -6.77 -0.09 5.96
C LEU A 119 -6.08 -1.43 5.79
N GLU A 120 -4.81 -1.50 6.16
CA GLU A 120 -4.07 -2.74 6.25
C GLU A 120 -4.22 -3.31 7.65
N ARG A 121 -4.66 -4.56 7.75
CA ARG A 121 -4.83 -5.29 9.01
C ARG A 121 -3.88 -6.49 9.07
N GLN A 122 -3.39 -6.79 10.26
CA GLN A 122 -2.72 -8.06 10.56
C GLN A 122 -3.46 -8.74 11.71
N GLY A 123 -4.24 -9.78 11.40
CA GLY A 123 -5.24 -10.28 12.35
C GLY A 123 -6.25 -9.19 12.72
N ASP A 124 -6.36 -8.87 14.01
CA ASP A 124 -7.23 -7.81 14.54
C ASP A 124 -6.52 -6.43 14.61
N ALA A 125 -5.19 -6.43 14.52
CA ALA A 125 -4.37 -5.22 14.65
C ALA A 125 -4.38 -4.37 13.37
N ASP A 126 -4.28 -3.04 13.56
CA ASP A 126 -4.00 -2.12 12.46
C ASP A 126 -2.51 -2.27 12.08
N ALA A 127 -2.23 -2.63 10.84
CA ALA A 127 -0.87 -2.77 10.30
C ALA A 127 -0.43 -1.53 9.52
N GLY A 128 -1.38 -0.71 9.06
CA GLY A 128 -1.09 0.52 8.35
C GLY A 128 -2.26 1.01 7.50
N ILE A 129 -1.95 1.92 6.59
CA ILE A 129 -2.90 2.48 5.63
C ILE A 129 -2.28 2.52 4.24
N ARG A 130 -3.11 2.29 3.22
CA ARG A 130 -2.72 2.33 1.81
C ARG A 130 -3.62 3.29 1.05
N PHE A 131 -3.03 3.99 0.10
CA PHE A 131 -3.68 4.92 -0.81
C PHE A 131 -3.42 4.49 -2.24
N GLU A 132 -4.47 4.40 -3.06
CA GLU A 132 -4.34 4.27 -4.52
C GLU A 132 -4.42 5.67 -5.14
N GLN A 133 -3.48 6.01 -6.01
CA GLN A 133 -3.42 7.30 -6.70
C GLN A 133 -4.00 7.19 -8.11
N ARG A 134 -4.28 8.35 -8.73
CA ARG A 134 -4.84 8.41 -10.09
C ARG A 134 -3.91 7.83 -11.16
N ASP A 135 -2.61 7.93 -10.96
CA ASP A 135 -1.57 7.37 -11.84
C ASP A 135 -1.47 5.83 -11.72
N GLY A 136 -2.29 5.21 -10.88
CA GLY A 136 -2.22 3.78 -10.57
C GLY A 136 -1.22 3.45 -9.44
N ASN A 137 -0.29 4.37 -9.14
CA ASN A 137 0.66 4.21 -8.04
C ASN A 137 -0.06 4.02 -6.69
N GLN A 138 0.58 3.23 -5.83
CA GLN A 138 0.10 2.95 -4.49
C GLN A 138 1.10 3.44 -3.46
N ILE A 139 0.62 4.26 -2.52
CA ILE A 139 1.41 4.64 -1.35
C ILE A 139 0.96 3.77 -0.18
N ARG A 140 1.92 3.20 0.55
CA ARG A 140 1.69 2.39 1.74
C ARG A 140 2.44 3.00 2.91
N ALA A 141 1.74 3.29 3.98
CA ALA A 141 2.30 3.65 5.28
C ALA A 141 2.03 2.51 6.26
N LEU A 142 3.07 1.73 6.58
CA LEU A 142 2.98 0.56 7.45
C LEU A 142 3.63 0.84 8.80
N PHE A 143 3.03 0.35 9.88
CA PHE A 143 3.66 0.41 11.18
C PHE A 143 4.83 -0.56 11.27
N ARG A 144 5.90 -0.14 11.94
CA ARG A 144 7.04 -1.01 12.25
C ARG A 144 6.64 -2.20 13.12
N VAL A 145 5.69 -1.98 14.04
CA VAL A 145 5.05 -3.01 14.85
C VAL A 145 3.53 -2.85 14.68
N PRO A 146 2.77 -3.91 14.38
CA PRO A 146 1.32 -3.82 14.24
C PRO A 146 0.67 -3.31 15.52
N ALA A 147 -0.26 -2.38 15.38
CA ALA A 147 -0.95 -1.77 16.50
C ALA A 147 -2.07 -2.65 17.02
N SER A 148 -1.82 -3.33 18.14
CA SER A 148 -2.88 -4.03 18.87
C SER A 148 -3.82 -3.01 19.53
N PRO A 149 -5.14 -3.24 19.53
CA PRO A 149 -6.08 -2.36 20.24
C PRO A 149 -5.71 -2.32 21.73
N GLY A 150 -5.17 -1.18 22.20
CA GLY A 150 -4.77 -0.94 23.59
C GLY A 150 -3.27 -0.66 23.83
N ALA A 151 -2.41 -0.78 22.81
CA ALA A 151 -1.04 -0.28 22.91
C ALA A 151 -1.06 1.26 22.87
N LEU A 152 -0.86 1.91 24.00
CA LEU A 152 -1.02 3.37 24.12
C LEU A 152 0.22 4.19 23.78
N ASP A 153 1.35 3.58 23.41
CA ASP A 153 2.60 4.35 23.40
C ASP A 153 3.59 4.04 22.28
N GLY A 154 3.27 3.24 21.26
CA GLY A 154 4.21 2.99 20.14
C GLY A 154 5.60 2.41 20.54
N LEU A 155 5.85 2.22 21.83
CA LEU A 155 7.01 1.59 22.42
C LEU A 155 6.79 0.09 22.26
N ALA A 156 7.64 -0.54 21.47
CA ALA A 156 7.73 -1.98 21.45
C ALA A 156 7.73 -2.51 22.89
N ALA A 157 6.88 -3.50 23.17
CA ALA A 157 6.97 -4.28 24.40
C ALA A 157 8.35 -4.98 24.41
N GLY A 158 9.37 -4.31 24.91
CA GLY A 158 10.74 -4.72 24.61
C GLY A 158 11.84 -3.95 25.33
N GLU A 159 11.58 -3.31 26.46
CA GLU A 159 12.64 -2.95 27.42
C GLU A 159 12.15 -3.27 28.83
N ARG A 160 12.56 -4.43 29.33
CA ARG A 160 12.40 -4.87 30.72
C ARG A 160 13.74 -5.34 31.24
#